data_AF-A0A7J4N0I6-F1
#
_entry.id   AF-A0A7J4N0I6-F1
#
_cell.length_a   1.000
_cell.length_b   1.000
_cell.length_c   1.000
_cell.angle_alpha   90.00
_cell.angle_beta   90.00
_cell.angle_gamma   90.00
#
_symmetry.space_group_name_H-M   'P 1'
#
loop_
_entity.id
_entity.type
_entity.pdbx_description
1 polymer ?
#
loop_
_entity_poly.entity_id
_entity_poly.type
_entity_poly.pdbx_seq_one_letter_code
_entity_poly.pdbx_strand_id
1 'polypeptide(L)'
;MVIKENGLKSPEEDKEAFDIIAKGKIISETLATRLKDAKGMRNIIAHEYGKIDDKIVFEAITEELERDVKEFIKKVRGCLKP
;
A
#
# COMPACT_ATOMS: atom_id res chain seq x y z
N MET A 1 9.58 8.96 -7.38
CA MET A 1 9.01 10.32 -7.55
C MET A 1 8.58 10.88 -6.20
N VAL A 2 7.50 10.41 -5.55
CA VAL A 2 7.01 10.95 -4.25
C VAL A 2 8.08 11.10 -3.14
N ILE A 3 8.78 10.03 -2.77
CA ILE A 3 9.79 10.08 -1.68
C ILE A 3 10.91 11.07 -2.01
N LYS A 4 11.42 11.04 -3.24
CA LYS A 4 12.49 11.91 -3.72
C LYS A 4 12.04 13.37 -3.82
N GLU A 5 10.85 13.64 -4.32
CA GLU A 5 10.29 14.99 -4.48
C GLU A 5 9.91 15.63 -3.15
N ASN A 6 9.62 14.83 -2.13
CA ASN A 6 9.35 15.31 -0.78
C ASN A 6 10.60 15.29 0.14
N GLY A 7 11.79 14.99 -0.41
CA GLY A 7 13.04 14.96 0.36
C GLY A 7 13.07 13.93 1.48
N LEU A 8 12.29 12.86 1.37
CA LEU A 8 12.15 11.81 2.39
C LEU A 8 13.30 10.79 2.29
N LYS A 9 13.62 10.11 3.41
CA LYS A 9 14.63 9.02 3.44
C LYS A 9 14.25 7.97 2.38
N SER A 10 15.23 7.44 1.66
CA SER A 10 14.98 6.33 0.74
C SER A 10 14.69 5.04 1.53
N PRO A 11 13.68 4.26 1.14
CA PRO A 11 13.41 2.96 1.73
C PRO A 11 14.53 1.97 1.40
N GLU A 12 14.86 1.10 2.34
CA GLU A 12 15.77 -0.03 2.12
C GLU A 12 14.95 -1.25 1.65
N GLU A 13 13.70 -1.36 2.13
CA GLU A 13 12.71 -2.32 1.65
C GLU A 13 11.44 -1.64 1.13
N ASP A 14 10.79 -2.22 0.11
CA ASP A 14 9.57 -1.65 -0.44
C ASP A 14 8.45 -1.42 0.58
N LYS A 15 8.37 -2.23 1.65
CA LYS A 15 7.34 -2.07 2.70
C LYS A 15 7.57 -0.80 3.51
N GLU A 16 8.84 -0.43 3.73
CA GLU A 16 9.21 0.81 4.41
C GLU A 16 8.80 2.05 3.63
N ALA A 17 8.62 1.93 2.31
CA ALA A 17 8.15 3.05 1.49
C ALA A 17 6.82 3.60 2.01
N PHE A 18 5.91 2.73 2.47
CA PHE A 18 4.62 3.13 3.06
C PHE A 18 4.78 3.84 4.41
N ASP A 19 5.70 3.36 5.25
CA ASP A 19 6.01 3.98 6.54
C ASP A 19 6.66 5.37 6.36
N ILE A 20 7.53 5.52 5.37
CA ILE A 20 8.23 6.76 5.07
C ILE A 20 7.25 7.84 4.61
N ILE A 21 6.33 7.52 3.71
CA ILE A 21 5.32 8.49 3.22
C ILE A 21 4.23 8.76 4.28
N ALA A 22 3.94 7.82 5.17
CA ALA A 22 3.06 8.05 6.33
C ALA A 22 3.71 9.00 7.34
N LYS A 23 5.00 8.81 7.66
CA LYS A 23 5.79 9.75 8.48
C LYS A 23 5.86 11.14 7.83
N GLY A 24 5.93 11.19 6.51
CA GLY A 24 5.81 12.42 5.71
C GLY A 24 4.40 13.03 5.68
N LYS A 25 3.42 12.44 6.38
CA LYS A 25 2.01 12.87 6.46
C LYS A 25 1.28 12.90 5.10
N ILE A 26 1.80 12.18 4.10
CA ILE A 26 1.18 12.07 2.77
C ILE A 26 -0.05 11.15 2.83
N ILE A 27 0.07 10.06 3.58
CA ILE A 27 -1.02 9.12 3.88
C ILE A 27 -1.17 8.93 5.39
N SER A 28 -2.30 8.39 5.84
CA SER A 28 -2.49 8.02 7.23
C SER A 28 -1.70 6.75 7.57
N GLU A 29 -1.32 6.59 8.84
CA GLU A 29 -0.69 5.35 9.33
C GLU A 29 -1.60 4.13 9.11
N THR A 30 -2.92 4.31 9.28
CA THR A 30 -3.91 3.27 9.00
C THR A 30 -3.88 2.82 7.55
N LEU A 31 -3.81 3.75 6.58
CA LEU A 31 -3.72 3.40 5.17
C LEU A 31 -2.38 2.72 4.85
N ALA A 32 -1.28 3.18 5.47
CA ALA A 32 0.02 2.55 5.31
C ALA A 32 0.03 1.10 5.80
N THR A 33 -0.56 0.81 6.96
CA THR A 33 -0.70 -0.56 7.48
C THR A 33 -1.50 -1.44 6.54
N ARG A 34 -2.67 -0.99 6.08
CA ARG A 34 -3.52 -1.77 5.16
C ARG A 34 -2.84 -2.07 3.83
N LEU A 35 -2.08 -1.11 3.28
CA LEU A 35 -1.28 -1.33 2.06
C LEU A 35 -0.12 -2.32 2.27
N LYS A 36 0.50 -2.32 3.46
CA LYS A 36 1.52 -3.31 3.82
C LYS A 36 0.92 -4.71 3.96
N ASP A 37 -0.28 -4.82 4.53
CA ASP A 37 -1.00 -6.09 4.67
C ASP A 37 -1.40 -6.64 3.31
N ALA A 38 -1.92 -5.78 2.41
CA ALA A 38 -2.20 -6.15 1.03
C ALA A 38 -0.96 -6.65 0.26
N LYS A 39 0.19 -6.02 0.49
CA LYS A 39 1.47 -6.50 -0.06
C LYS A 39 1.87 -7.86 0.54
N GLY A 40 1.57 -8.10 1.81
CA GLY A 40 1.75 -9.40 2.45
C GLY A 40 0.84 -10.47 1.84
N MET A 41 -0.41 -10.14 1.57
CA MET A 41 -1.39 -11.04 0.92
C MET A 41 -0.89 -11.52 -0.45
N ARG A 42 -0.25 -10.64 -1.26
CA ARG A 42 0.39 -11.05 -2.51
C ARG A 42 1.40 -12.20 -2.31
N ASN A 43 2.19 -12.16 -1.24
CA ASN A 43 3.17 -13.21 -0.96
C ASN A 43 2.51 -14.50 -0.52
N ILE A 44 1.41 -14.42 0.23
CA ILE A 44 0.62 -15.57 0.67
C ILE A 44 -0.04 -16.23 -0.55
N ILE A 45 -0.70 -15.46 -1.42
CA ILE A 45 -1.30 -15.96 -2.66
C ILE A 45 -0.24 -16.63 -3.53
N ALA A 46 0.92 -15.98 -3.74
CA ALA A 46 1.98 -16.51 -4.59
C ALA A 46 2.61 -17.82 -4.07
N HIS A 47 2.65 -18.03 -2.76
CA HIS A 47 3.31 -19.20 -2.15
C HIS A 47 2.33 -20.32 -1.74
N GLU A 48 1.09 -20.00 -1.36
CA GLU A 48 0.12 -20.93 -0.77
C GLU A 48 -1.12 -21.18 -1.65
N TYR A 49 -1.00 -21.04 -2.97
CA TYR A 49 -2.03 -21.26 -4.00
C TYR A 49 -2.94 -22.51 -3.82
N GLY A 50 -2.61 -23.47 -2.95
CA GLY A 50 -3.38 -24.70 -2.70
C GLY A 50 -4.25 -24.75 -1.43
N LYS A 51 -4.15 -23.79 -0.49
CA LYS A 51 -4.92 -23.82 0.78
C LYS A 51 -5.77 -22.58 1.07
N ILE A 52 -5.68 -21.58 0.20
CA ILE A 52 -6.36 -20.31 0.41
C ILE A 52 -7.81 -20.40 -0.08
N ASP A 53 -8.73 -19.79 0.66
CA ASP A 53 -10.12 -19.65 0.26
C ASP A 53 -10.25 -18.51 -0.76
N ASP A 54 -10.52 -18.87 -2.02
CA ASP A 54 -10.68 -17.95 -3.14
C ASP A 54 -11.72 -16.86 -2.87
N LYS A 55 -12.75 -17.16 -2.08
CA LYS A 55 -13.80 -16.18 -1.76
C LYS A 55 -13.27 -15.07 -0.87
N ILE A 56 -12.49 -15.42 0.15
CA ILE A 56 -11.85 -14.46 1.05
C ILE A 56 -10.86 -13.58 0.28
N VAL A 57 -10.09 -14.19 -0.63
CA VAL A 57 -9.17 -13.43 -1.51
C VAL A 57 -9.92 -12.49 -2.42
N PHE A 58 -11.01 -12.96 -3.03
CA PHE A 58 -11.82 -12.13 -3.91
C PHE A 58 -12.37 -10.91 -3.16
N GLU A 59 -13.00 -11.11 -2.00
CA GLU A 59 -13.53 -10.01 -1.17
C GLU A 59 -12.42 -9.04 -0.73
N ALA A 60 -11.27 -9.54 -0.28
CA ALA A 60 -10.14 -8.70 0.11
C ALA A 60 -9.59 -7.86 -1.06
N ILE A 61 -9.62 -8.39 -2.30
CA ILE A 61 -9.18 -7.66 -3.49
C ILE A 61 -10.23 -6.62 -3.93
N THR A 62 -11.50 -7.01 -4.04
CA THR A 62 -12.54 -6.14 -4.63
C THR A 62 -13.02 -5.06 -3.66
N GLU A 63 -13.13 -5.36 -2.37
CA GLU A 63 -13.72 -4.43 -1.41
C GLU A 63 -12.67 -3.60 -0.68
N GLU A 64 -11.60 -4.24 -0.19
CA GLU A 64 -10.61 -3.58 0.66
C GLU A 64 -9.48 -2.97 -0.15
N LEU A 65 -8.82 -3.76 -1.00
CA LEU A 65 -7.66 -3.31 -1.76
C LEU A 65 -8.02 -2.23 -2.79
N GLU A 66 -9.13 -2.39 -3.50
CA GLU A 66 -9.57 -1.39 -4.49
C GLU A 66 -9.78 -0.02 -3.84
N ARG A 67 -10.46 0.00 -2.69
CA ARG A 67 -10.71 1.22 -1.91
C ARG A 67 -9.39 1.87 -1.48
N ASP A 68 -8.46 1.07 -0.96
CA ASP A 68 -7.21 1.58 -0.40
C ASP A 68 -6.27 2.11 -1.47
N VAL A 69 -6.22 1.45 -2.62
CA VAL A 69 -5.46 1.92 -3.79
C VAL A 69 -6.04 3.23 -4.32
N LYS A 70 -7.37 3.35 -4.40
CA LYS A 70 -8.02 4.61 -4.80
C LYS A 70 -7.70 5.76 -3.84
N GLU A 71 -7.76 5.49 -2.53
CA GLU A 71 -7.40 6.49 -1.51
C GLU A 71 -5.93 6.89 -1.63
N PHE A 72 -5.03 5.91 -1.77
CA PHE A 72 -3.61 6.12 -1.94
C PHE A 72 -3.29 7.01 -3.16
N ILE A 73 -3.85 6.68 -4.34
CA ILE A 73 -3.64 7.46 -5.57
C ILE A 73 -4.12 8.90 -5.38
N LYS A 74 -5.29 9.10 -4.75
CA LYS A 74 -5.84 10.43 -4.49
C LYS A 74 -4.90 11.25 -3.59
N LYS A 75 -4.37 10.65 -2.52
CA LYS A 75 -3.45 11.32 -1.59
C LYS A 75 -2.12 11.66 -2.26
N VAL A 76 -1.54 10.70 -2.99
CA VAL A 76 -0.27 10.88 -3.69
C VAL A 76 -0.37 11.95 -4.78
N ARG A 77 -1.43 11.93 -5.60
CA ARG A 77 -1.65 12.98 -6.62
C ARG A 77 -1.82 14.36 -6.02
N GLY A 78 -2.42 14.49 -4.84
CA GLY A 78 -2.53 15.78 -4.15
C GLY A 78 -1.20 16.35 -3.67
N CYS A 79 -0.18 15.51 -3.49
CA CYS A 79 1.16 15.91 -3.03
C CYS A 79 2.15 16.17 -4.18
N LEU A 80 1.87 15.68 -5.38
CA LEU A 80 2.66 15.95 -6.57
C LEU A 80 2.16 17.27 -7.20
N LYS A 81 2.94 18.34 -7.08
CA LYS A 81 2.66 19.58 -7.83
C LYS A 81 2.93 19.33 -9.33
N PRO A 82 2.15 19.95 -10.23
CA PRO A 82 2.35 19.83 -11.67
C PRO A 82 3.69 20.40 -12.14
#